data_AF-A0A1X0RX77-F1
#
_entry.id   AF-A0A1X0RX77-F1
#
_cell.length_a   1.000
_cell.length_b   1.000
_cell.length_c   1.000
_cell.angle_alpha   90.00
_cell.angle_beta   90.00
_cell.angle_gamma   90.00
#
_symmetry.space_group_name_H-M   'P 1'
#
loop_
_entity.id
_entity.type
_entity.pdbx_description
1 polymer ?
#
loop_
_entity_poly.entity_id
_entity_poly.type
_entity_poly.pdbx_seq_one_letter_code
_entity_poly.pdbx_strand_id
1 'polypeptide(L)'
;MIPFRALSTATKLTVPPAASIQILSRTYTQKAGKSLEQETLSLLEDTIAKEKSRTTTESVQRYQKIHQEGDLYHPQDLNDSRYRESLRARRGKPVTPTQDPFEVLDLNPLHEYKNYKLLSQFVSDMGKILPREQTGLSAKNQRKLAKAIKRARAIGLMSSTNNHSNFTL
;
A
#
# COMPACT_ATOMS: atom_id res chain seq x y z
N MET A 1 18.09 -4.65 50.53
CA MET A 1 16.72 -4.99 51.01
C MET A 1 15.79 -3.84 50.67
N ILE A 2 14.88 -4.04 49.73
CA ILE A 2 13.55 -3.41 49.54
C ILE A 2 12.85 -4.27 48.46
N PRO A 3 11.59 -4.70 48.63
CA PRO A 3 10.99 -5.76 47.80
C PRO A 3 10.44 -5.27 46.44
N PHE A 4 10.58 -6.13 45.44
CA PHE A 4 9.92 -6.02 44.13
C PHE A 4 8.40 -6.21 44.28
N ARG A 5 7.62 -5.25 43.79
CA ARG A 5 6.16 -5.36 43.67
C ARG A 5 5.78 -5.18 42.20
N ALA A 6 5.42 -6.28 41.56
CA ALA A 6 4.88 -6.30 40.21
C ALA A 6 3.43 -5.78 40.21
N LEU A 7 3.09 -4.92 39.25
CA LEU A 7 1.72 -4.65 38.84
C LEU A 7 1.64 -4.72 37.32
N SER A 8 0.98 -5.78 36.87
CA SER A 8 0.57 -6.08 35.50
C SER A 8 -0.82 -5.50 35.27
N THR A 9 -1.00 -4.72 34.22
CA THR A 9 -2.33 -4.35 33.69
C THR A 9 -2.35 -4.58 32.18
N ALA A 10 -2.37 -5.86 31.79
CA ALA A 10 -2.76 -6.27 30.45
C ALA A 10 -4.30 -6.24 30.36
N THR A 11 -4.86 -5.23 29.68
CA THR A 11 -6.24 -5.27 29.21
C THR A 11 -6.31 -6.21 28.00
N LYS A 12 -6.58 -7.47 28.29
CA LYS A 12 -6.88 -8.51 27.29
C LYS A 12 -8.27 -8.22 26.72
N LEU A 13 -8.33 -7.60 25.54
CA LEU A 13 -9.56 -7.61 24.72
C LEU A 13 -9.75 -9.04 24.18
N THR A 14 -10.39 -9.87 25.00
CA THR A 14 -10.96 -11.15 24.61
C THR A 14 -12.20 -10.86 23.77
N VAL A 15 -12.11 -11.03 22.45
CA VAL A 15 -13.31 -11.10 21.61
C VAL A 15 -13.90 -12.50 21.81
N PRO A 16 -15.14 -12.65 22.32
CA PRO A 16 -15.74 -13.95 22.48
C PRO A 16 -15.96 -14.64 21.11
N PRO A 17 -15.64 -15.94 20.99
CA PRO A 17 -15.99 -16.72 19.82
C PRO A 17 -17.50 -16.95 19.80
N ALA A 18 -18.11 -16.87 18.61
CA ALA A 18 -19.50 -17.23 18.35
C ALA A 18 -20.56 -16.37 19.09
N ALA A 19 -20.65 -15.08 18.76
CA ALA A 19 -21.96 -14.42 18.72
C ALA A 19 -22.67 -14.88 17.43
N SER A 20 -23.11 -16.14 17.48
CA SER A 20 -24.05 -16.72 16.55
C SER A 20 -25.21 -15.76 16.35
N ILE A 21 -25.60 -15.62 15.09
CA ILE A 21 -26.79 -14.93 14.60
C ILE A 21 -27.98 -15.28 15.49
N GLN A 22 -28.25 -14.45 16.50
CA GLN A 22 -29.35 -14.58 17.48
C GLN A 22 -29.94 -13.18 17.71
N ILE A 23 -30.10 -12.41 16.62
CA ILE A 23 -30.89 -11.19 16.65
C ILE A 23 -32.30 -11.57 16.19
N LEU A 24 -33.15 -11.75 17.20
CA LEU A 24 -34.63 -11.74 17.16
C LEU A 24 -35.34 -12.95 16.52
N SER A 25 -35.40 -14.06 17.27
CA SER A 25 -36.62 -14.87 17.35
C SER A 25 -37.47 -14.38 18.54
N ARG A 26 -38.08 -13.20 18.43
CA ARG A 26 -39.08 -12.77 19.42
C ARG A 26 -40.28 -12.13 18.71
N THR A 27 -41.29 -12.98 18.55
CA THR A 27 -42.70 -12.70 18.23
C THR A 27 -42.96 -11.86 16.99
N TYR A 28 -43.04 -12.53 15.83
CA TYR A 28 -43.88 -12.06 14.74
C TYR A 28 -45.35 -12.30 15.13
N THR A 29 -46.01 -11.27 15.64
CA THR A 29 -47.46 -11.17 15.55
C THR A 29 -47.77 -10.96 14.07
N GLN A 30 -48.40 -11.96 13.45
CA GLN A 30 -48.87 -11.93 12.07
C GLN A 30 -49.85 -10.76 11.91
N LYS A 31 -49.35 -9.62 11.43
CA LYS A 31 -50.18 -8.55 10.89
C LYS A 31 -50.63 -9.04 9.52
N ALA A 32 -51.94 -9.04 9.26
CA ALA A 32 -52.51 -9.50 8.00
C ALA A 32 -51.82 -8.81 6.81
N GLY A 33 -51.12 -9.60 5.98
CA GLY A 33 -50.53 -9.15 4.71
C GLY A 33 -49.16 -9.76 4.42
N LYS A 34 -49.11 -10.64 3.42
CA LYS A 34 -47.95 -11.28 2.74
C LYS A 34 -47.16 -12.32 3.53
N SER A 35 -46.77 -13.42 2.86
CA SER A 35 -45.94 -14.48 3.45
C SER A 35 -44.52 -13.98 3.71
N LEU A 36 -43.81 -14.56 4.68
CA LEU A 36 -42.41 -14.19 4.97
C LEU A 36 -41.53 -14.23 3.71
N GLU A 37 -41.78 -15.17 2.82
CA GLU A 37 -41.10 -15.28 1.52
C GLU A 37 -41.42 -14.11 0.57
N GLN A 38 -42.67 -13.65 0.56
CA GLN A 38 -43.07 -12.47 -0.22
C GLN A 38 -42.50 -11.19 0.38
N GLU A 39 -42.37 -11.13 1.70
CA GLU A 39 -41.78 -10.00 2.40
C GLU A 39 -40.26 -9.95 2.15
N THR A 40 -39.55 -11.08 2.24
CA THR A 40 -38.12 -11.16 1.91
C THR A 40 -37.85 -10.87 0.43
N LEU A 41 -38.69 -11.36 -0.49
CA LEU A 41 -38.58 -11.03 -1.91
C LEU A 41 -38.80 -9.54 -2.16
N SER A 42 -39.79 -8.91 -1.52
CA SER A 42 -40.01 -7.46 -1.66
C SER A 42 -38.83 -6.63 -1.13
N LEU A 43 -38.26 -7.03 0.01
CA LEU A 43 -37.08 -6.38 0.58
C LEU A 43 -35.86 -6.54 -0.33
N LEU A 44 -35.68 -7.71 -0.94
CA LEU A 44 -34.62 -7.96 -1.91
C LEU A 44 -34.81 -7.11 -3.18
N GLU A 45 -36.02 -7.05 -3.73
CA GLU A 45 -36.35 -6.20 -4.87
C GLU A 45 -36.06 -4.72 -4.60
N ASP A 46 -36.44 -4.22 -3.41
CA ASP A 46 -36.18 -2.85 -2.98
C ASP A 46 -34.69 -2.56 -2.83
N THR A 47 -33.90 -3.51 -2.29
CA THR A 47 -32.44 -3.35 -2.19
C THR A 47 -31.77 -3.31 -3.56
N ILE A 48 -32.19 -4.17 -4.50
CA ILE A 48 -31.66 -4.22 -5.87
C ILE A 48 -32.02 -2.93 -6.64
N ALA A 49 -33.24 -2.43 -6.49
CA ALA A 49 -33.68 -1.17 -7.10
C ALA A 49 -32.88 0.04 -6.54
N LYS A 50 -32.58 0.02 -5.24
CA LYS A 50 -31.77 1.04 -4.58
C LYS A 50 -30.30 1.00 -4.99
N GLU A 51 -29.74 -0.17 -5.28
CA GLU A 51 -28.38 -0.29 -5.83
C GLU A 51 -28.30 0.14 -7.29
N LYS A 52 -29.28 -0.22 -8.13
CA LYS A 52 -29.34 0.19 -9.55
C LYS A 52 -29.50 1.69 -9.75
N SER A 53 -30.13 2.38 -8.81
CA SER A 53 -30.36 3.84 -8.88
C SER A 53 -29.20 4.67 -8.32
N ARG A 54 -28.18 4.05 -7.71
CA ARG A 54 -26.93 4.76 -7.37
C ARG A 54 -26.27 5.22 -8.66
N THR A 55 -26.02 6.52 -8.78
CA THR A 55 -25.30 7.12 -9.91
C THR A 55 -23.94 6.45 -10.06
N THR A 56 -23.68 5.89 -11.25
CA THR A 56 -22.44 5.17 -11.61
C THR A 56 -21.18 6.02 -11.50
N THR A 57 -21.33 7.34 -11.33
CA THR A 57 -20.22 8.30 -11.28
C THR A 57 -19.51 8.34 -9.94
N GLU A 58 -20.17 8.07 -8.80
CA GLU A 58 -19.53 8.14 -7.48
C GLU A 58 -19.03 6.78 -6.96
N SER A 59 -19.69 5.68 -7.36
CA SER A 59 -19.31 4.31 -6.97
C SER A 59 -18.06 3.79 -7.68
N VAL A 60 -17.67 4.41 -8.79
CA VAL A 60 -16.50 4.01 -9.59
C VAL A 60 -15.19 4.60 -9.07
N GLN A 61 -15.22 5.70 -8.30
CA GLN A 61 -14.01 6.52 -8.13
C GLN A 61 -13.33 6.43 -6.77
N ARG A 62 -13.74 5.51 -5.90
CA ARG A 62 -13.10 5.33 -4.60
C ARG A 62 -12.62 3.90 -4.46
N TYR A 63 -11.37 3.70 -4.88
CA TYR A 63 -10.44 2.78 -4.23
C TYR A 63 -10.47 1.28 -4.58
N GLN A 64 -10.69 0.93 -5.85
CA GLN A 64 -10.46 -0.45 -6.29
C GLN A 64 -9.04 -0.59 -6.86
N LYS A 65 -8.32 -1.63 -6.44
CA LYS A 65 -7.07 -2.07 -7.09
C LYS A 65 -7.39 -2.25 -8.58
N ILE A 66 -6.59 -1.65 -9.46
CA ILE A 66 -6.72 -1.90 -10.90
C ILE A 66 -6.25 -3.34 -11.15
N HIS A 67 -7.19 -4.21 -11.50
CA HIS A 67 -6.90 -5.58 -11.91
C HIS A 67 -6.53 -5.58 -13.38
N GLN A 68 -5.45 -6.29 -13.72
CA GLN A 68 -5.08 -6.54 -15.12
C GLN A 68 -5.82 -7.77 -15.63
N GLU A 69 -5.98 -7.89 -16.95
CA GLU A 69 -6.56 -9.09 -17.55
C GLU A 69 -5.72 -10.32 -17.22
N GLY A 70 -6.37 -11.39 -16.75
CA GLY A 70 -5.70 -12.62 -16.28
C GLY A 70 -5.32 -12.62 -14.80
N ASP A 71 -5.47 -11.51 -14.07
CA ASP A 71 -5.35 -11.52 -12.62
C ASP A 71 -6.49 -12.33 -12.00
N LEU A 72 -6.16 -13.32 -11.17
CA LEU A 72 -7.16 -14.01 -10.35
C LEU A 72 -7.61 -13.07 -9.24
N TYR A 73 -8.90 -12.71 -9.24
CA TYR A 73 -9.49 -11.96 -8.15
C TYR A 73 -9.86 -12.90 -7.01
N HIS A 74 -9.68 -12.46 -5.76
CA HIS A 74 -10.29 -13.12 -4.61
C HIS A 74 -11.64 -12.44 -4.30
N PRO A 75 -12.71 -13.16 -3.88
CA PRO A 75 -14.04 -12.58 -3.57
C PRO A 75 -14.07 -11.36 -2.62
N GLN A 76 -13.01 -11.14 -1.87
CA GLN A 76 -12.89 -10.12 -0.82
C GLN A 76 -11.93 -9.00 -1.26
N ASP A 77 -11.39 -9.08 -2.49
CA ASP A 77 -10.78 -7.95 -3.22
C ASP A 77 -11.85 -7.01 -3.80
N LEU A 78 -13.11 -7.46 -3.89
CA LEU A 78 -14.27 -6.63 -4.23
C LEU A 78 -14.80 -5.77 -3.06
N ASN A 79 -14.21 -5.89 -1.86
CA ASN A 79 -14.65 -5.19 -0.65
C ASN A 79 -13.76 -3.97 -0.34
N ASP A 80 -14.37 -2.81 -0.07
CA ASP A 80 -13.68 -1.52 0.15
C ASP A 80 -12.82 -1.47 1.44
N SER A 81 -13.11 -2.31 2.42
CA SER A 81 -12.38 -2.37 3.70
C SER A 81 -10.90 -2.75 3.55
N ARG A 82 -10.58 -3.66 2.61
CA ARG A 82 -9.22 -4.20 2.44
C ARG A 82 -8.24 -3.17 1.86
N TYR A 83 -8.73 -2.28 1.00
CA TYR A 83 -7.90 -1.22 0.43
C TYR A 83 -7.38 -0.28 1.52
N ARG A 84 -8.26 0.15 2.44
CA ARG A 84 -7.89 1.02 3.57
C ARG A 84 -6.88 0.36 4.48
N GLU A 85 -7.03 -0.94 4.75
CA GLU A 85 -6.05 -1.72 5.51
C GLU A 85 -4.71 -1.82 4.77
N SER A 86 -4.71 -2.02 3.45
CA SER A 86 -3.47 -2.08 2.66
C SER A 86 -2.72 -0.74 2.67
N LEU A 87 -3.42 0.40 2.59
CA LEU A 87 -2.80 1.72 2.70
C LEU A 87 -2.23 1.95 4.09
N ARG A 88 -2.96 1.55 5.14
CA ARG A 88 -2.47 1.61 6.53
C ARG A 88 -1.23 0.74 6.71
N ALA A 89 -1.21 -0.46 6.14
CA ALA A 89 -0.07 -1.36 6.18
C ALA A 89 1.15 -0.83 5.39
N ARG A 90 0.91 -0.09 4.29
CA ARG A 90 1.96 0.55 3.49
C ARG A 90 2.46 1.87 4.08
N ARG A 91 1.70 2.50 4.99
CA ARG A 91 2.06 3.79 5.58
C ARG A 91 3.41 3.69 6.30
N GLY A 92 4.38 4.48 5.83
CA GLY A 92 5.74 4.52 6.40
C GLY A 92 6.69 3.43 5.91
N LYS A 93 6.23 2.47 5.09
CA LYS A 93 7.11 1.48 4.46
C LYS A 93 7.57 2.05 3.10
N PRO A 94 8.88 2.27 2.88
CA PRO A 94 9.35 2.63 1.55
C PRO A 94 9.05 1.49 0.59
N VAL A 95 8.47 1.81 -0.57
CA VAL A 95 8.26 0.83 -1.65
C VAL A 95 9.60 0.61 -2.33
N THR A 96 10.33 -0.40 -1.89
CA THR A 96 11.55 -0.84 -2.58
C THR A 96 11.17 -1.72 -3.77
N PRO A 97 11.80 -1.54 -4.95
CA PRO A 97 11.62 -2.45 -6.06
C PRO A 97 11.97 -3.89 -5.64
N THR A 98 11.22 -4.85 -6.17
CA THR A 98 11.38 -6.28 -5.86
C THR A 98 12.75 -6.81 -6.30
N GLN A 99 13.28 -6.29 -7.40
CA GLN A 99 14.58 -6.64 -7.96
C GLN A 99 15.41 -5.38 -8.19
N ASP A 100 16.74 -5.52 -8.13
CA ASP A 100 17.67 -4.42 -8.37
C ASP A 100 17.61 -3.99 -9.85
N PRO A 101 17.29 -2.72 -10.16
CA PRO A 101 17.24 -2.22 -11.53
C PRO A 101 18.53 -2.44 -12.32
N PHE A 102 19.70 -2.35 -11.68
CA PHE A 102 20.98 -2.58 -12.37
C PHE A 102 21.23 -4.04 -12.71
N GLU A 103 20.67 -4.98 -11.93
CA GLU A 103 20.76 -6.41 -12.23
C GLU A 103 19.80 -6.76 -13.38
N VAL A 104 18.59 -6.19 -13.41
CA VAL A 104 17.62 -6.41 -14.50
C VAL A 104 18.14 -5.85 -15.84
N LEU A 105 18.87 -4.74 -15.81
CA LEU A 105 19.43 -4.10 -16.99
C LEU A 105 20.82 -4.61 -17.37
N ASP A 106 21.37 -5.60 -16.64
CA ASP A 106 22.74 -6.10 -16.79
C ASP A 106 23.81 -4.99 -16.86
N LEU A 107 23.58 -3.91 -16.08
CA LEU A 107 24.40 -2.71 -16.12
C LEU A 107 25.30 -2.63 -14.90
N ASN A 108 26.55 -2.21 -15.08
CA ASN A 108 27.49 -2.04 -13.97
C ASN A 108 27.59 -0.56 -13.54
N PRO A 109 27.05 -0.18 -12.35
CA PRO A 109 27.01 1.22 -11.92
C PRO A 109 28.37 1.92 -11.90
N LEU A 110 29.46 1.16 -11.72
CA LEU A 110 30.82 1.72 -11.60
C LEU A 110 31.31 2.40 -12.89
N HIS A 111 30.83 1.94 -14.05
CA HIS A 111 31.25 2.48 -15.35
C HIS A 111 30.40 3.66 -15.80
N GLU A 112 29.18 3.79 -15.25
CA GLU A 112 28.20 4.82 -15.59
C GLU A 112 28.43 6.19 -14.93
N TYR A 113 29.68 6.49 -14.54
CA TYR A 113 30.01 7.77 -13.90
C TYR A 113 29.86 8.98 -14.83
N LYS A 114 29.84 8.75 -16.15
CA LYS A 114 29.65 9.80 -17.16
C LYS A 114 28.18 10.16 -17.33
N ASN A 115 27.27 9.22 -17.04
CA ASN A 115 25.84 9.43 -17.16
C ASN A 115 25.28 10.10 -15.91
N TYR A 116 25.52 11.41 -15.80
CA TYR A 116 25.08 12.21 -14.66
C TYR A 116 23.56 12.16 -14.47
N LYS A 117 22.79 12.04 -15.56
CA LYS A 117 21.33 11.97 -15.54
C LYS A 117 20.81 10.66 -14.98
N LEU A 118 21.59 9.57 -14.97
CA LEU A 118 21.24 8.31 -14.31
C LEU A 118 21.65 8.32 -12.83
N LEU A 119 22.78 8.95 -12.52
CA LEU A 119 23.27 9.04 -11.15
C LEU A 119 22.43 9.99 -10.29
N SER A 120 21.81 11.00 -10.90
CA SER A 120 21.04 12.02 -10.21
C SER A 120 19.76 11.48 -9.56
N GLN A 121 19.17 10.38 -10.03
CA GLN A 121 18.01 9.74 -9.38
C GLN A 121 18.38 9.08 -8.05
N PHE A 122 19.66 8.78 -7.83
CA PHE A 122 20.14 8.14 -6.60
C PHE A 122 20.73 9.15 -5.60
N VAL A 123 20.47 10.43 -5.82
CA VAL A 123 20.95 11.54 -5.00
C VAL A 123 19.75 12.39 -4.58
N SER A 124 19.71 12.74 -3.29
CA SER A 124 18.74 13.69 -2.73
C SER A 124 18.90 15.07 -3.38
N ASP A 125 17.86 15.91 -3.31
CA ASP A 125 17.91 17.30 -3.78
C ASP A 125 19.11 18.09 -3.24
N MET A 126 19.55 17.77 -2.02
CA MET A 126 20.71 18.37 -1.35
C MET A 126 22.06 17.79 -1.79
N GLY A 127 22.11 16.98 -2.86
CA GLY A 127 23.35 16.35 -3.30
C GLY A 127 23.84 15.21 -2.39
N LYS A 128 23.03 14.68 -1.47
CA LYS A 128 23.41 13.53 -0.63
C LYS A 128 23.09 12.20 -1.32
N ILE A 129 23.99 11.22 -1.29
CA ILE A 129 23.73 9.88 -1.85
C ILE A 129 22.63 9.21 -1.02
N LEU A 130 21.59 8.72 -1.68
CA LEU A 130 20.47 8.07 -0.99
C LEU A 130 20.89 6.74 -0.33
N PRO A 131 20.34 6.41 0.85
CA PRO A 131 20.62 5.15 1.52
C PRO A 131 20.03 3.96 0.72
N ARG A 132 20.59 2.77 0.93
CA ARG A 132 20.16 1.53 0.25
C ARG A 132 18.66 1.25 0.41
N GLU A 133 18.09 1.59 1.57
CA GLU A 133 16.67 1.38 1.87
C GLU A 133 15.75 2.20 0.96
N GLN A 134 16.22 3.35 0.47
CA GLN A 134 15.46 4.18 -0.46
C GLN A 134 15.77 3.83 -1.92
N THR A 135 17.02 3.47 -2.23
CA THR A 135 17.41 3.10 -3.60
C THR A 135 16.96 1.69 -4.00
N GLY A 136 16.78 0.79 -3.04
CA GLY A 136 16.36 -0.60 -3.28
C GLY A 136 17.42 -1.48 -3.95
N LEU A 137 18.68 -1.03 -4.01
CA LEU A 137 19.74 -1.75 -4.74
C LEU A 137 20.35 -2.88 -3.91
N SER A 138 20.98 -3.84 -4.59
CA SER A 138 21.87 -4.83 -4.01
C SER A 138 23.05 -4.13 -3.32
N ALA A 139 23.54 -4.68 -2.20
CA ALA A 139 24.64 -4.08 -1.45
C ALA A 139 25.92 -3.94 -2.29
N LYS A 140 26.13 -4.83 -3.27
CA LYS A 140 27.24 -4.75 -4.23
C LYS A 140 27.07 -3.56 -5.17
N ASN A 141 25.89 -3.38 -5.74
CA ASN A 141 25.59 -2.30 -6.67
C ASN A 141 25.54 -0.95 -5.98
N GLN A 142 25.00 -0.84 -4.77
CA GLN A 142 25.03 0.39 -3.97
C GLN A 142 26.47 0.89 -3.74
N ARG A 143 27.42 0.00 -3.43
CA ARG A 143 28.84 0.37 -3.24
C ARG A 143 29.48 0.84 -4.55
N LYS A 144 29.17 0.19 -5.66
CA LYS A 144 29.65 0.57 -7.00
C LYS A 144 29.09 1.93 -7.43
N LEU A 145 27.79 2.13 -7.22
CA LEU A 145 27.08 3.38 -7.49
C LEU A 145 27.68 4.53 -6.68
N ALA A 146 27.91 4.34 -5.38
CA ALA A 146 28.54 5.36 -4.54
C ALA A 146 29.94 5.75 -5.05
N LYS A 147 30.73 4.79 -5.55
CA LYS A 147 32.03 5.06 -6.19
C LYS A 147 31.86 5.85 -7.50
N ALA A 148 30.89 5.50 -8.33
CA ALA A 148 30.59 6.21 -9.58
C ALA A 148 30.17 7.67 -9.31
N ILE A 149 29.28 7.89 -8.34
CA ILE A 149 28.85 9.23 -7.92
C ILE A 149 30.03 10.06 -7.43
N LYS A 150 30.89 9.50 -6.56
CA LYS A 150 32.09 10.19 -6.08
C LYS A 150 33.05 10.53 -7.23
N ARG A 151 33.20 9.64 -8.21
CA ARG A 151 34.00 9.89 -9.41
C ARG A 151 33.40 11.01 -10.26
N ALA A 152 32.10 11.01 -10.49
CA ALA A 152 31.40 12.06 -11.22
C ALA A 152 31.59 13.44 -10.57
N ARG A 153 31.55 13.51 -9.22
CA ARG A 153 31.82 14.74 -8.46
C ARG A 153 33.26 15.22 -8.61
N ALA A 154 34.23 14.32 -8.52
CA ALA A 154 35.65 14.66 -8.64
C ALA A 154 36.01 15.25 -10.01
N ILE A 155 35.32 14.81 -11.07
CA ILE A 155 35.53 15.28 -12.45
C ILE A 155 34.70 16.56 -12.73
N GLY A 156 33.78 16.94 -11.84
CA GLY A 156 32.91 18.11 -12.03
C GLY A 156 31.65 17.86 -12.86
N LEU A 157 31.30 16.60 -13.15
CA LEU A 157 30.06 16.25 -13.87
C LEU A 157 28.80 16.37 -13.02
N MET A 158 28.93 16.33 -11.69
CA MET A 158 27.82 16.40 -10.76
C MET A 158 28.21 17.18 -9.51
N SER A 159 27.31 18.03 -9.02
CA SER A 159 27.54 18.80 -7.80
C SER A 159 27.41 17.94 -6.54
N SER A 160 28.11 18.34 -5.48
CA SER A 160 27.95 17.72 -4.16
C SER A 160 26.86 18.35 -3.30
N THR A 161 26.34 19.51 -3.70
CA THR A 161 25.45 20.35 -2.85
C THR A 161 24.02 20.40 -3.39
N ASN A 162 23.82 20.23 -4.69
CA ASN A 162 22.51 20.29 -5.33
C ASN A 162 22.35 19.20 -6.39
N ASN A 163 21.11 18.73 -6.55
CA ASN A 163 20.73 17.85 -7.65
C ASN A 163 20.36 18.70 -8.89
N HIS A 164 21.15 18.63 -9.95
CA HIS A 164 20.93 19.44 -11.16
C HIS A 164 19.79 18.89 -12.05
N SER A 165 19.31 17.65 -11.87
CA SER A 165 18.35 17.04 -12.81
C SER A 165 16.90 17.45 -12.58
N ASN A 166 16.57 17.96 -11.39
CA ASN A 166 15.20 18.29 -11.00
C ASN A 166 14.77 19.68 -11.45
N PHE A 167 15.68 20.49 -11.99
CA PHE A 167 15.37 21.80 -12.60
C PHE A 167 14.96 21.60 -14.06
N THR A 168 13.74 21.12 -14.27
CA THR A 168 13.06 21.26 -15.58
C THR A 168 12.06 22.40 -15.39
N LEU A 169 12.26 23.52 -16.10
CA LEU A 169 11.37 24.69 -16.11
C LEU A 169 10.06 24.40 -16.87
#